data_AF-A0A1U9KK76-F1
#
_entry.id   AF-A0A1U9KK76-F1
#
_cell.length_a   1.000
_cell.length_b   1.000
_cell.length_c   1.000
_cell.angle_alpha   90.00
_cell.angle_beta   90.00
_cell.angle_gamma   90.00
#
_symmetry.space_group_name_H-M   'P 1'
#
loop_
_entity.id
_entity.type
_entity.pdbx_description
1 polymer ?
#
loop_
_entity_poly.entity_id
_entity_poly.type
_entity_poly.pdbx_seq_one_letter_code
_entity_poly.pdbx_strand_id
1 'polypeptide(L)'
;MDSNVFDRSAAAAAWRLTKPNHPWTNGQGKRMNRTIRQATVKHFHYDSHEQLRTHLNDFMVACNFGRRLKTLNGLTPYEYICKIRTSESERFIINPTHQSPGLSTQVVYFC
;
A
#
# COMPACT_ATOMS: atom_id res chain seq x y z
N MET A 1 -4.32 -14.05 -19.91
CA MET A 1 -3.60 -13.11 -19.04
C MET A 1 -2.82 -12.22 -19.99
N ASP A 2 -3.39 -11.08 -20.36
CA ASP A 2 -2.82 -10.21 -21.40
C ASP A 2 -1.60 -9.47 -20.85
N SER A 3 -0.42 -9.79 -21.38
CA SER A 3 0.88 -9.24 -20.98
C SER A 3 1.08 -7.75 -21.32
N ASN A 4 0.22 -7.16 -22.15
CA ASN A 4 0.47 -5.85 -22.76
C ASN A 4 0.20 -4.61 -21.88
N VAL A 5 -0.50 -4.75 -20.75
CA VAL A 5 -0.86 -3.60 -19.90
C VAL A 5 0.25 -3.27 -18.88
N PHE A 6 0.95 -4.28 -18.38
CA PHE A 6 1.93 -4.09 -17.31
C PHE A 6 3.29 -3.59 -17.83
N ASP A 7 3.67 -3.96 -19.06
CA ASP A 7 4.98 -3.58 -19.63
C ASP A 7 5.10 -2.07 -19.91
N ARG A 8 4.00 -1.37 -20.22
CA ARG A 8 4.05 0.06 -20.55
C ARG A 8 4.28 0.97 -19.35
N SER A 9 3.87 0.57 -18.14
CA SER A 9 4.03 1.37 -16.92
C SER A 9 5.37 1.13 -16.21
N ALA A 10 6.08 0.06 -16.56
CA ALA A 10 7.33 -0.35 -15.92
C ALA A 10 8.60 0.37 -16.43
N ALA A 11 8.51 1.20 -17.47
CA ALA A 11 9.69 1.76 -18.15
C ALA A 11 10.64 2.57 -17.24
N ALA A 12 10.14 3.12 -16.12
CA ALA A 12 10.93 3.86 -15.13
C ALA A 12 11.31 3.04 -13.87
N ALA A 13 10.79 1.82 -13.72
CA ALA A 13 10.98 0.99 -12.54
C ALA A 13 11.69 -0.32 -12.93
N ALA A 14 12.79 -0.64 -12.25
CA ALA A 14 13.49 -1.90 -12.49
C ALA A 14 12.62 -3.08 -12.04
N TRP A 15 11.87 -3.68 -12.97
CA TRP A 15 11.07 -4.87 -12.72
C TRP A 15 11.98 -6.08 -12.48
N ARG A 16 11.84 -6.72 -11.32
CA ARG A 16 12.57 -7.93 -10.96
C ARG A 16 11.59 -9.03 -10.61
N LEU A 17 11.49 -10.05 -11.45
CA LEU A 17 10.67 -11.22 -11.17
C LEU A 17 11.39 -12.12 -10.15
N THR A 18 10.67 -12.53 -9.12
CA THR A 18 11.18 -13.51 -8.14
C THR A 18 11.03 -14.92 -8.67
N LYS A 19 11.92 -15.84 -8.28
CA LYS A 19 11.78 -17.26 -8.62
C LYS A 19 10.38 -17.78 -8.21
N PRO A 20 9.71 -18.58 -9.07
CA PRO A 20 8.46 -19.25 -8.71
C PRO A 20 8.63 -20.04 -7.41
N ASN A 21 7.59 -20.08 -6.59
CA ASN A 21 7.58 -20.80 -5.31
C ASN A 21 8.69 -20.41 -4.32
N HIS A 22 9.08 -19.13 -4.30
CA HIS A 22 9.96 -18.58 -3.27
C HIS A 22 9.17 -17.79 -2.21
N PRO A 23 8.58 -18.46 -1.19
CA PRO A 23 7.58 -17.86 -0.31
C PRO A 23 8.12 -16.72 0.57
N TRP A 24 9.43 -16.67 0.80
CA TRP A 24 10.05 -15.65 1.65
C TRP A 24 10.07 -14.27 0.98
N THR A 25 10.31 -14.18 -0.34
CA THR A 25 10.42 -12.89 -1.04
C THR A 25 9.07 -12.19 -1.17
N ASN A 26 7.98 -12.94 -1.31
CA ASN A 26 6.63 -12.39 -1.29
C ASN A 26 5.99 -12.46 0.12
N GLY A 27 6.79 -12.72 1.15
CA GLY A 27 6.31 -12.99 2.51
C GLY A 27 5.65 -11.78 3.16
N GLN A 28 6.19 -10.57 2.92
CA GLN A 28 5.63 -9.34 3.49
C GLN A 28 4.25 -9.02 2.91
N GLY A 29 4.10 -9.01 1.58
CA GLY A 29 2.80 -8.80 0.92
C GLY A 29 1.77 -9.85 1.30
N LYS A 30 2.16 -11.13 1.39
CA LYS A 30 1.28 -12.21 1.87
C LYS A 30 0.82 -12.01 3.32
N ARG A 31 1.70 -11.57 4.22
CA ARG A 31 1.34 -11.27 5.62
C ARG A 31 0.36 -10.11 5.69
N MET A 32 0.61 -9.05 4.93
CA MET A 32 -0.28 -7.88 4.85
C MET A 32 -1.67 -8.28 4.35
N ASN A 33 -1.75 -9.02 3.24
CA ASN A 33 -3.01 -9.49 2.68
C ASN A 33 -3.79 -10.40 3.64
N ARG A 34 -3.08 -11.22 4.43
CA ARG A 34 -3.72 -12.02 5.48
C ARG A 34 -4.35 -11.14 6.56
N THR A 35 -3.64 -10.11 7.02
CA THR A 35 -4.16 -9.15 8.01
C THR A 35 -5.37 -8.38 7.48
N ILE A 36 -5.31 -7.88 6.24
CA ILE A 36 -6.44 -7.18 5.60
C ILE A 36 -7.64 -8.12 5.52
N ARG A 37 -7.47 -9.34 5.02
CA ARG A 37 -8.56 -10.32 4.91
C ARG A 37 -9.14 -10.69 6.28
N GLN A 38 -8.30 -10.76 7.31
CA GLN A 38 -8.74 -11.00 8.68
C GLN A 38 -9.57 -9.83 9.21
N ALA A 39 -9.13 -8.59 9.03
CA ALA A 39 -9.85 -7.41 9.52
C ALA A 39 -11.15 -7.11 8.75
N THR A 40 -11.26 -7.55 7.49
CA THR A 40 -12.38 -7.22 6.60
C THR A 40 -13.27 -8.44 6.33
N VAL A 41 -12.98 -9.19 5.27
CA VAL A 41 -13.84 -10.25 4.69
C VAL A 41 -14.18 -11.38 5.66
N LYS A 42 -13.41 -11.59 6.74
CA LYS A 42 -13.73 -12.60 7.74
C LYS A 42 -14.75 -12.16 8.80
N HIS A 43 -14.92 -10.86 9.03
CA HIS A 43 -15.78 -10.33 10.08
C HIS A 43 -17.04 -9.64 9.55
N PHE A 44 -17.04 -9.23 8.28
CA PHE A 44 -18.10 -8.47 7.66
C PHE A 44 -18.62 -9.17 6.41
N HIS A 45 -19.94 -9.20 6.26
CA HIS A 45 -20.60 -9.49 4.99
C HIS A 45 -20.78 -8.16 4.23
N TYR A 46 -20.60 -8.21 2.90
CA TYR A 46 -20.80 -7.04 2.05
C TYR A 46 -21.88 -7.34 1.03
N ASP A 47 -22.86 -6.45 0.93
CA ASP A 47 -23.95 -6.57 -0.04
C ASP A 47 -23.54 -6.03 -1.41
N SER A 48 -22.49 -5.19 -1.46
CA SER A 48 -21.95 -4.65 -2.70
C SER A 48 -20.44 -4.45 -2.67
N HIS A 49 -19.83 -4.39 -3.85
CA HIS A 49 -18.41 -4.08 -4.00
C HIS A 49 -18.06 -2.68 -3.49
N GLU A 50 -18.98 -1.73 -3.53
CA GLU A 50 -18.75 -0.36 -3.03
C GLU A 50 -18.58 -0.32 -1.51
N GLN A 51 -19.34 -1.13 -0.78
CA GLN A 51 -19.15 -1.28 0.67
C GLN A 51 -17.77 -1.86 1.00
N LEU A 52 -17.33 -2.89 0.26
CA LEU A 52 -16.00 -3.46 0.41
C LEU A 52 -14.90 -2.42 0.11
N ARG A 53 -15.04 -1.66 -0.98
CA ARG A 53 -14.08 -0.60 -1.37
C ARG A 53 -13.95 0.47 -0.28
N THR A 54 -15.09 0.92 0.26
CA THR A 54 -15.12 1.93 1.32
C THR A 54 -14.41 1.42 2.57
N HIS A 55 -14.74 0.20 3.02
CA HIS A 55 -14.13 -0.35 4.22
C HIS A 55 -12.62 -0.64 4.04
N LEU A 56 -12.20 -1.07 2.84
CA LEU A 56 -10.77 -1.20 2.52
C LEU A 56 -10.07 0.15 2.57
N ASN A 57 -10.68 1.22 2.04
CA ASN A 57 -10.13 2.56 2.10
C ASN A 57 -9.98 3.04 3.55
N ASP A 58 -11.00 2.86 4.38
CA ASP A 58 -10.96 3.22 5.80
C ASP A 58 -9.86 2.46 6.54
N PHE A 59 -9.74 1.15 6.29
CA PHE A 59 -8.68 0.34 6.87
C PHE A 59 -7.29 0.83 6.46
N MET A 60 -7.10 1.16 5.19
CA MET A 60 -5.83 1.65 4.67
C MET A 60 -5.49 3.03 5.23
N VAL A 61 -6.47 3.94 5.34
CA VAL A 61 -6.27 5.27 5.95
C VAL A 61 -5.87 5.10 7.42
N ALA A 62 -6.58 4.27 8.18
CA ALA A 62 -6.26 3.99 9.58
C ALA A 62 -4.85 3.38 9.73
N CYS A 63 -4.46 2.45 8.86
CA CYS A 63 -3.14 1.82 8.90
C CYS A 63 -2.00 2.77 8.51
N ASN A 64 -2.20 3.59 7.48
CA ASN A 64 -1.15 4.44 6.92
C ASN A 64 -0.96 5.76 7.68
N PHE A 65 -2.05 6.33 8.20
CA PHE A 65 -2.05 7.65 8.85
C PHE A 65 -2.40 7.61 10.34
N GLY A 66 -3.18 6.63 10.81
CA GLY A 66 -3.58 6.56 12.22
C GLY A 66 -2.64 5.72 13.09
N ARG A 67 -2.04 4.66 12.51
CA ARG A 67 -1.29 3.67 13.27
C ARG A 67 0.19 4.04 13.40
N ARG A 68 0.60 4.45 14.60
CA ARG A 68 2.01 4.66 14.96
C ARG A 68 2.71 3.32 15.22
N LEU A 69 3.86 3.09 14.60
CA LEU A 69 4.58 1.82 14.69
C LEU A 69 5.87 1.98 15.48
N LYS A 70 6.06 1.13 16.51
CA LYS A 70 7.29 1.11 17.33
C LYS A 70 8.54 0.87 16.48
N THR A 71 8.42 0.02 15.46
CA THR A 71 9.51 -0.29 14.51
C THR A 71 9.92 0.91 13.65
N LEU A 72 9.05 1.93 13.53
CA LEU A 72 9.31 3.18 12.83
C LEU A 72 9.59 4.33 13.80
N ASN A 73 10.08 4.01 15.02
CA ASN A 73 10.32 4.99 16.09
C ASN A 73 9.07 5.80 16.46
N GLY A 74 7.89 5.17 16.41
CA GLY A 74 6.63 5.82 16.70
C GLY A 74 6.09 6.67 15.56
N LEU A 75 6.68 6.64 14.37
CA LEU A 75 6.09 7.26 13.18
C LEU A 75 4.98 6.39 12.62
N THR A 76 4.01 7.03 11.98
CA THR A 76 3.08 6.37 11.06
C THR A 76 3.83 5.96 9.78
N PRO A 77 3.34 4.96 9.04
CA PRO A 77 3.91 4.62 7.73
C PRO A 77 4.03 5.83 6.80
N TYR A 78 3.01 6.70 6.76
CA TYR A 78 3.03 7.91 5.93
C TYR A 78 4.15 8.89 6.33
N GLU A 79 4.27 9.21 7.62
CA GLU A 79 5.31 10.11 8.12
C GLU A 79 6.71 9.54 7.84
N TYR A 80 6.87 8.24 7.99
CA TYR A 80 8.14 7.56 7.72
C TYR A 80 8.52 7.65 6.24
N ILE A 81 7.58 7.43 5.32
CA ILE A 81 7.80 7.58 3.87
C ILE A 81 8.16 9.04 3.54
N CYS A 82 7.45 10.01 4.10
CA CYS A 82 7.76 11.43 3.92
C CYS A 82 9.18 11.76 4.38
N LYS A 83 9.59 11.23 5.54
CA LYS A 83 10.95 11.40 6.07
C LYS A 83 12.01 10.83 5.13
N ILE A 84 11.83 9.60 4.64
CA ILE A 84 12.79 8.99 3.70
C ILE A 84 12.86 9.80 2.42
N ARG A 85 11.72 10.23 1.88
CA ARG A 85 11.67 11.04 0.66
C ARG A 85 12.41 12.38 0.80
N THR A 86 12.37 13.00 1.98
CA THR A 86 13.16 14.22 2.24
C THR A 86 14.66 13.93 2.23
N SER A 87 15.11 12.76 2.69
CA SER A 87 16.53 12.37 2.69
C SER A 87 17.03 11.75 1.38
N GLU A 88 16.15 11.10 0.61
CA GLU A 88 16.49 10.27 -0.56
C GLU A 88 15.50 10.54 -1.71
N SER A 89 15.41 11.79 -2.14
CA SER A 89 14.37 12.23 -3.08
C SER A 89 14.42 11.51 -4.43
N GLU A 90 15.61 11.11 -4.90
CA GLU A 90 15.82 10.43 -6.17
C GLU A 90 15.23 9.02 -6.23
N ARG A 91 14.88 8.42 -5.09
CA ARG A 91 14.25 7.10 -5.03
C ARG A 91 12.73 7.14 -5.26
N PHE A 92 12.12 8.32 -5.26
CA PHE A 92 10.67 8.49 -5.36
C PHE A 92 10.29 9.24 -6.64
N ILE A 93 9.43 8.62 -7.45
CA ILE A 93 8.86 9.24 -8.66
C ILE A 93 7.78 10.27 -8.30
N ILE A 94 7.05 10.06 -7.20
CA ILE A 94 5.88 10.85 -6.80
C ILE A 94 6.10 11.48 -5.44
N ASN A 95 5.54 12.68 -5.24
CA ASN A 95 5.58 13.36 -3.96
C ASN A 95 4.47 12.98 -2.98
N PRO A 96 4.77 12.27 -1.86
CA PRO A 96 3.78 11.91 -0.84
C PRO A 96 3.23 13.11 -0.07
N THR A 97 3.92 14.25 -0.03
CA THR A 97 3.53 15.38 0.83
C THR A 97 2.20 16.02 0.42
N HIS A 98 1.78 15.83 -0.84
CA HIS A 98 0.48 16.29 -1.33
C HIS A 98 -0.64 15.26 -1.11
N GLN A 99 -0.31 14.07 -0.62
CA GLN A 99 -1.24 12.96 -0.42
C GLN A 99 -1.70 12.92 1.04
N SER A 100 -2.53 13.88 1.39
CA SER A 100 -3.24 13.88 2.68
C SER A 100 -4.54 13.08 2.57
N PRO A 101 -5.07 12.50 3.66
CA PRO A 101 -6.36 11.81 3.67
C PRO A 101 -7.57 12.76 3.54
N GLY A 102 -7.40 13.92 2.91
CA GLY A 102 -8.49 14.85 2.60
C GLY A 102 -9.48 14.29 1.59
N LEU A 103 -10.53 15.06 1.30
CA LEU A 103 -11.70 14.72 0.45
C LEU A 103 -11.38 14.46 -1.05
N SER A 104 -10.18 13.98 -1.37
CA SER A 104 -9.80 13.53 -2.70
C SER A 104 -9.91 12.01 -2.77
N THR A 105 -10.74 11.52 -3.68
CA THR A 105 -11.04 10.12 -3.99
C THR A 105 -9.83 9.27 -4.43
N GLN A 106 -8.63 9.86 -4.46
CA GLN A 106 -7.37 9.20 -4.78
C GLN A 106 -6.44 9.21 -3.56
N VAL A 107 -6.76 8.39 -2.56
CA VAL A 107 -5.75 7.96 -1.59
C VAL A 107 -4.79 7.06 -2.35
N VAL A 108 -3.62 7.58 -2.70
CA VAL A 108 -2.56 6.77 -3.31
C VAL A 108 -1.99 5.88 -2.22
N TYR A 109 -2.26 4.59 -2.34
CA TYR A 109 -1.70 3.58 -1.46
C TYR A 109 -0.24 3.37 -1.85
N PHE A 110 0.68 3.83 -1.00
CA PHE A 110 2.06 3.34 -1.07
C PHE A 110 2.06 1.86 -0.68
N CYS A 111 2.08 1.00 -1.70
CA CYS A 111 2.41 -0.42 -1.58
C CYS A 111 3.57 -0.73 -2.54
#